data_AF-A0A803PE04-F1
#
_entry.id   AF-A0A803PE04-F1
#
_cell.length_a   1.000
_cell.length_b   1.000
_cell.length_c   1.000
_cell.angle_alpha   90.00
_cell.angle_beta   90.00
_cell.angle_gamma   90.00
#
_symmetry.space_group_name_H-M   'P 1'
#
loop_
_entity.id
_entity.type
_entity.pdbx_description
1 polymer ?
#
loop_
_entity_poly.entity_id
_entity_poly.type
_entity_poly.pdbx_seq_one_letter_code
_entity_poly.pdbx_strand_id
1 'polypeptide(L)'
;MTSRINRSLDQDSSSSSSAAEDGSQDVLSLLMGVFDDHNDETSPQVRAPYSCAHVSGSPSLHRRDVVPSHFLLKIESFASLSKSPITHYRSEFEAGGYNWEISIFPNGDKTNGGEDHISVFLRLIDTNLPIGWEVHAIFTFFLYDQIREQYVTSQDNANVLRFHAMKTKWSIIKYIDLKTFNDSSNGFLVNGSCAFGAEVFVVKNTIKGECLTMIEDPIKCTNTWKIGDFSAITQDRHASQPFFGGDYIWKIVIYPNGFGEGNGTNISLFLQLDTSSLPPNTKLFVNYVLRLKHQINGKDFEQKANNVFFSSNGWGFPTFMSLAKFKRLDNGFLLNDTCIIEAQFEVLGLIKQH
;
A
#
# COMPACT_ATOMS: atom_id res chain seq x y z
N MET A 1 -51.12 19.58 52.61
CA MET A 1 -50.86 18.33 53.34
C MET A 1 -49.79 17.59 52.54
N THR A 2 -48.57 17.32 52.99
CA THR A 2 -47.93 17.41 54.31
C THR A 2 -46.42 17.52 54.08
N SER A 3 -45.70 17.97 55.09
CA SER A 3 -44.33 18.50 55.11
C SER A 3 -43.17 17.51 55.01
N ARG A 4 -42.03 18.07 54.57
CA ARG A 4 -40.60 17.77 54.80
C ARG A 4 -40.22 16.89 56.01
N ILE A 5 -39.11 16.13 55.87
CA ILE A 5 -37.84 16.11 56.65
C ILE A 5 -36.93 15.02 55.97
N ASN A 6 -35.77 15.27 55.35
CA ASN A 6 -34.40 15.69 55.73
C ASN A 6 -33.44 14.57 56.26
N ARG A 7 -32.30 14.40 55.54
CA ARG A 7 -30.96 13.85 55.92
C ARG A 7 -30.87 12.34 56.28
N SER A 8 -29.77 11.60 56.09
CA SER A 8 -28.42 11.69 55.49
C SER A 8 -27.72 10.33 55.74
N LEU A 9 -26.65 10.02 54.99
CA LEU A 9 -25.57 9.03 55.20
C LEU A 9 -25.64 7.70 54.42
N ASP A 10 -24.82 7.67 53.36
CA ASP A 10 -23.73 6.73 53.04
C ASP A 10 -23.91 5.22 53.30
N GLN A 11 -23.77 4.42 52.23
CA GLN A 11 -22.64 3.50 52.06
C GLN A 11 -22.60 2.83 50.67
N ASP A 12 -21.38 2.85 50.13
CA ASP A 12 -20.74 2.04 49.09
C ASP A 12 -21.52 0.94 48.36
N SER A 13 -21.47 1.01 47.02
CA SER A 13 -21.17 -0.20 46.23
C SER A 13 -20.37 0.17 44.99
N SER A 14 -19.16 -0.38 44.96
CA SER A 14 -18.23 -0.39 43.85
C SER A 14 -18.81 -1.15 42.65
N SER A 15 -18.74 -0.55 41.46
CA SER A 15 -18.75 -1.32 40.21
C SER A 15 -17.69 -0.76 39.26
N SER A 16 -16.71 -1.61 39.03
CA SER A 16 -15.61 -1.49 38.09
C SER A 16 -16.14 -1.43 36.66
N SER A 17 -15.94 -0.31 35.96
CA SER A 17 -15.95 -0.31 34.49
C SER A 17 -14.52 -0.58 34.02
N SER A 18 -14.24 -1.82 33.63
CA SER A 18 -13.00 -2.14 32.92
C SER A 18 -13.01 -1.46 31.56
N ALA A 19 -12.01 -0.61 31.35
CA ALA A 19 -11.68 -0.03 30.07
C ALA A 19 -11.44 -1.13 29.03
N ALA A 20 -12.17 -1.09 27.92
CA ALA A 20 -11.74 -1.74 26.70
C ALA A 20 -10.70 -0.81 26.06
N GLU A 21 -9.44 -0.99 26.43
CA GLU A 21 -8.32 -0.29 25.80
C GLU A 21 -8.11 -0.84 24.38
N ASP A 22 -8.45 0.04 23.45
CA ASP A 22 -7.92 0.28 22.11
C ASP A 22 -6.66 -0.50 21.68
N GLY A 23 -6.84 -1.74 21.23
CA GLY A 23 -5.82 -2.50 20.50
C GLY A 23 -5.61 -2.04 19.04
N SER A 24 -6.26 -0.95 18.60
CA SER A 24 -6.13 -0.44 17.23
C SER A 24 -4.97 0.56 17.07
N GLN A 25 -4.53 1.23 18.14
CA GLN A 25 -3.38 2.14 18.05
C GLN A 25 -2.03 1.43 18.08
N ASP A 26 -1.93 0.26 18.72
CA ASP A 26 -0.67 -0.49 18.83
C ASP A 26 -0.23 -1.12 17.50
N VAL A 27 -1.16 -1.47 16.61
CA VAL A 27 -0.83 -2.04 15.30
C VAL A 27 -0.30 -0.96 14.36
N LEU A 28 -0.84 0.26 14.45
CA LEU A 28 -0.39 1.41 13.66
C LEU A 28 0.96 1.93 14.15
N SER A 29 1.23 1.91 15.46
CA SER A 29 2.53 2.32 16.01
C SER A 29 3.66 1.37 15.60
N LEU A 30 3.44 0.05 15.62
CA LEU A 30 4.43 -0.94 15.16
C LEU A 30 4.72 -0.86 13.64
N LEU A 31 3.73 -0.48 12.83
CA LEU A 31 3.91 -0.35 11.38
C LEU A 31 4.53 1.00 10.96
N MET A 32 4.46 2.02 11.82
CA MET A 32 4.88 3.39 11.49
C MET A 32 6.10 3.89 12.26
N GLY A 33 6.67 3.17 13.24
CA GLY A 33 7.72 3.70 14.11
C GLY A 33 8.99 2.87 14.18
N VAL A 34 10.10 3.36 13.58
CA VAL A 34 11.39 3.54 14.27
C VAL A 34 12.13 4.72 13.63
N PHE A 35 11.99 5.91 14.22
CA PHE A 35 13.09 6.88 14.32
C PHE A 35 13.00 7.43 15.74
N ASP A 36 13.79 6.84 16.64
CA ASP A 36 13.94 7.31 18.02
C ASP A 36 14.71 8.64 18.04
N ASP A 37 14.02 9.72 18.38
CA ASP A 37 14.65 10.92 18.95
C ASP A 37 14.64 10.75 20.48
N HIS A 38 15.78 10.33 21.04
CA HIS A 38 16.05 10.53 22.47
C HIS A 38 16.80 11.86 22.63
N ASN A 39 16.07 12.89 23.07
CA ASN A 39 16.64 14.08 23.70
C ASN A 39 16.81 13.80 25.20
N ASP A 40 18.04 13.84 25.69
CA ASP A 40 18.33 14.02 27.11
C ASP A 40 18.92 15.42 27.32
N GLU A 41 18.28 16.18 28.21
CA GLU A 41 18.59 17.57 28.53
C GLU A 41 19.84 17.64 29.43
N THR A 42 20.93 18.20 28.94
CA THR A 42 21.80 19.07 29.76
C THR A 42 22.42 20.18 28.88
N SER A 43 22.30 21.42 29.33
CA SER A 43 22.95 22.63 28.77
C SER A 43 23.55 23.45 29.91
N PRO A 44 24.48 24.41 29.69
CA PRO A 44 24.97 24.93 28.41
C PRO A 44 26.50 25.07 28.31
N GLN A 45 27.08 24.78 27.13
CA GLN A 45 28.34 25.38 26.69
C GLN A 45 28.23 25.73 25.21
N VAL A 46 28.37 27.01 24.91
CA VAL A 46 28.33 27.62 23.58
C VAL A 46 29.37 26.95 22.67
N ARG A 47 28.92 26.21 21.66
CA ARG A 47 29.75 25.83 20.49
C ARG A 47 28.95 26.07 19.22
N ALA A 48 29.62 26.74 18.28
CA ALA A 48 29.11 27.13 16.97
C ALA A 48 28.55 25.93 16.18
N PRO A 49 27.52 26.12 15.34
CA PRO A 49 26.99 25.05 14.51
C PRO A 49 28.03 24.57 13.49
N TYR A 50 28.02 23.26 13.35
CA TYR A 50 28.91 22.40 12.59
C TYR A 50 29.19 22.88 11.16
N SER A 51 30.49 22.92 10.83
CA SER A 51 31.02 22.99 9.48
C SER A 51 30.46 21.84 8.64
N CYS A 52 29.80 22.15 7.52
CA CYS A 52 29.56 21.16 6.47
C CYS A 52 30.90 20.58 6.01
N ALA A 53 31.00 19.26 5.98
CA ALA A 53 32.11 18.56 5.36
C ALA A 53 32.14 18.88 3.86
N HIS A 54 33.29 19.33 3.35
CA HIS A 54 33.58 19.35 1.92
C HIS A 54 33.60 17.91 1.40
N VAL A 55 32.57 17.53 0.65
CA VAL A 55 32.66 16.38 -0.28
C VAL A 55 33.12 16.95 -1.62
N SER A 56 34.41 16.82 -1.90
CA SER A 56 34.99 17.07 -3.21
C SER A 56 34.62 15.91 -4.14
N GLY A 57 33.46 16.03 -4.78
CA GLY A 57 33.00 15.20 -5.88
C GLY A 57 31.85 15.91 -6.57
N SER A 58 31.92 16.11 -7.88
CA SER A 58 30.83 16.67 -8.67
C SER A 58 29.56 15.81 -8.46
N PRO A 59 28.42 16.40 -8.09
CA PRO A 59 27.20 15.65 -7.84
C PRO A 59 26.82 14.82 -9.08
N SER A 60 26.47 13.55 -8.88
CA SER A 60 25.93 12.70 -9.95
C SER A 60 24.61 13.29 -10.45
N LEU A 61 24.66 13.92 -11.62
CA LEU A 61 23.50 14.47 -12.30
C LEU A 61 22.72 13.33 -12.97
N HIS A 62 21.45 13.15 -12.58
CA HIS A 62 20.55 12.22 -13.26
C HIS A 62 20.00 12.86 -14.52
N ARG A 63 20.04 12.12 -15.63
CA ARG A 63 19.58 12.55 -16.94
C ARG A 63 18.43 11.68 -17.40
N ARG A 64 17.45 12.29 -18.07
CA ARG A 64 16.38 11.56 -18.76
C ARG A 64 15.89 12.31 -19.98
N ASP A 65 15.36 11.60 -20.96
CA ASP A 65 14.79 12.19 -22.18
C ASP A 65 13.34 12.68 -21.97
N VAL A 66 12.64 12.14 -20.98
CA VAL A 66 11.22 12.40 -20.74
C VAL A 66 10.99 13.81 -20.19
N VAL A 67 10.07 14.56 -20.79
CA VAL A 67 9.67 15.91 -20.32
C VAL A 67 9.08 15.87 -18.91
N PRO A 68 9.34 16.85 -18.03
CA PRO A 68 8.72 16.94 -16.71
C PRO A 68 7.19 16.94 -16.78
N SER A 69 6.56 16.17 -15.90
CA SER A 69 5.13 15.84 -15.98
C SER A 69 4.16 16.98 -15.63
N HIS A 70 4.57 17.94 -14.78
CA HIS A 70 3.62 18.89 -14.18
C HIS A 70 3.85 20.35 -14.59
N PHE A 71 5.10 20.75 -14.81
CA PHE A 71 5.40 22.12 -15.18
C PHE A 71 6.63 22.20 -16.09
N LEU A 72 6.56 23.06 -17.11
CA LEU A 72 7.67 23.40 -17.98
C LEU A 72 7.64 24.91 -18.24
N LEU A 73 8.78 25.57 -18.06
CA LEU A 73 8.99 26.97 -18.34
C LEU A 73 10.17 27.11 -19.30
N LYS A 74 9.94 27.74 -20.45
CA LYS A 74 11.00 28.23 -21.32
C LYS A 74 11.17 29.74 -21.12
N ILE A 75 12.40 30.17 -20.89
CA ILE A 75 12.78 31.58 -20.83
C ILE A 75 13.56 31.88 -22.09
N GLU A 76 13.06 32.76 -22.95
CA GLU A 76 13.70 33.06 -24.24
C GLU A 76 14.83 34.10 -24.14
N SER A 77 14.80 34.93 -23.09
CA SER A 77 15.79 35.97 -22.85
C SER A 77 16.24 35.99 -21.38
N PHE A 78 17.04 34.99 -20.99
CA PHE A 78 17.50 34.85 -19.61
C PHE A 78 18.33 36.05 -19.15
N ALA A 79 19.13 36.63 -20.03
CA ALA A 79 19.93 37.83 -19.75
C ALA A 79 19.06 39.05 -19.38
N SER A 80 17.88 39.17 -19.99
CA SER A 80 16.95 40.27 -19.67
C SER A 80 16.27 40.01 -18.33
N LEU A 81 15.87 38.77 -18.05
CA LEU A 81 15.29 38.39 -16.77
C LEU A 81 16.28 38.61 -15.61
N SER A 82 17.55 38.24 -15.78
CA SER A 82 18.60 38.40 -14.76
C SER A 82 19.01 39.86 -14.54
N LYS A 83 18.84 40.76 -15.53
CA LYS A 83 19.07 42.21 -15.36
C LYS A 83 17.84 42.99 -14.90
N SER A 84 16.68 42.33 -14.85
CA SER A 84 15.41 42.95 -14.45
C SER A 84 15.47 43.44 -12.99
N PRO A 85 14.76 44.53 -12.63
CA PRO A 85 14.59 44.91 -11.23
C PRO A 85 13.80 43.87 -10.41
N ILE A 86 13.08 42.97 -11.08
CA ILE A 86 12.35 41.88 -10.43
C ILE A 86 13.34 40.80 -9.99
N THR A 87 13.31 40.41 -8.72
CA THR A 87 14.28 39.48 -8.12
C THR A 87 14.09 38.02 -8.53
N HIS A 88 12.87 37.64 -8.91
CA HIS A 88 12.52 36.28 -9.32
C HIS A 88 11.30 36.25 -10.23
N TYR A 89 11.24 35.22 -11.08
CA TYR A 89 10.04 34.84 -11.81
C TYR A 89 9.18 33.90 -10.95
N ARG A 90 7.86 33.97 -11.09
CA ARG A 90 6.91 33.05 -10.44
C ARG A 90 5.82 32.59 -11.40
N SER A 91 5.35 31.35 -11.22
CA SER A 91 4.21 30.79 -11.96
C SER A 91 3.47 29.77 -11.11
N GLU A 92 2.18 29.61 -11.37
CA GLU A 92 1.33 28.65 -10.68
C GLU A 92 1.05 27.43 -11.58
N PHE A 93 0.86 26.27 -10.97
CA PHE A 93 0.45 25.03 -11.66
C PHE A 93 -0.23 24.06 -10.69
N GLU A 94 -1.04 23.16 -11.24
CA GLU A 94 -1.74 22.12 -10.47
C GLU A 94 -1.00 20.78 -10.54
N ALA A 95 -0.85 20.11 -9.41
CA ALA A 95 -0.30 18.76 -9.33
C ALA A 95 -0.80 18.02 -8.08
N GLY A 96 -1.15 16.74 -8.22
CA GLY A 96 -1.61 15.91 -7.10
C GLY A 96 -2.94 16.37 -6.46
N GLY A 97 -3.71 17.22 -7.13
CA GLY A 97 -4.94 17.84 -6.63
C GLY A 97 -4.72 19.06 -5.73
N TYR A 98 -3.55 19.72 -5.86
CA TYR A 98 -3.18 20.92 -5.13
C TYR A 98 -2.61 21.98 -6.06
N ASN A 99 -2.72 23.25 -5.67
CA ASN A 99 -2.14 24.39 -6.38
C ASN A 99 -0.76 24.75 -5.83
N TRP A 100 0.22 24.82 -6.73
CA TRP A 100 1.61 25.09 -6.42
C TRP A 100 2.10 26.35 -7.13
N GLU A 101 3.02 27.07 -6.51
CA GLU A 101 3.78 28.16 -7.10
C GLU A 101 5.25 27.76 -7.19
N ILE A 102 5.82 27.81 -8.39
CA ILE A 102 7.27 27.75 -8.60
C ILE A 102 7.83 29.16 -8.64
N SER A 103 8.97 29.39 -7.99
CA SER A 103 9.73 30.63 -8.11
C SER A 103 11.17 30.36 -8.50
N ILE A 104 11.69 31.12 -9.47
CA ILE A 104 13.06 31.02 -9.99
C ILE A 104 13.77 32.34 -9.79
N PHE A 105 14.87 32.31 -9.05
CA PHE A 105 15.74 33.45 -8.77
C PHE A 105 16.96 33.37 -9.69
N PRO A 106 17.00 34.13 -10.80
CA PRO A 106 18.04 33.99 -11.81
C PRO A 106 19.45 34.34 -11.30
N ASN A 107 19.53 35.21 -10.28
CA ASN A 107 20.78 35.60 -9.62
C ASN A 107 20.85 35.09 -8.17
N GLY A 108 20.05 34.07 -7.88
CA GLY A 108 20.03 33.40 -6.59
C GLY A 108 19.34 34.16 -5.47
N ASP A 109 19.07 33.43 -4.40
CA ASP A 109 18.55 34.00 -3.15
C ASP A 109 19.71 34.52 -2.28
N LYS A 110 20.00 35.81 -2.47
CA LYS A 110 21.04 36.54 -1.73
C LYS A 110 20.78 36.67 -0.22
N THR A 111 19.59 36.33 0.25
CA THR A 111 19.30 36.37 1.68
C THR A 111 19.70 35.07 2.39
N ASN A 112 19.82 33.99 1.63
CA ASN A 112 20.04 32.64 2.16
C ASN A 112 21.32 31.99 1.63
N GLY A 113 22.31 32.78 1.17
CA GLY A 113 23.59 32.26 0.72
C GLY A 113 23.57 31.65 -0.69
N GLY A 114 22.55 32.00 -1.50
CA GLY A 114 22.40 31.56 -2.89
C GLY A 114 23.14 32.43 -3.89
N GLU A 115 24.05 33.31 -3.43
CA GLU A 115 24.84 34.14 -4.33
C GLU A 115 25.60 33.25 -5.33
N ASP A 116 25.74 33.74 -6.57
CA ASP A 116 26.40 33.05 -7.69
C ASP A 116 25.70 31.75 -8.18
N HIS A 117 24.48 31.47 -7.72
CA HIS A 117 23.68 30.33 -8.17
C HIS A 117 22.32 30.79 -8.70
N ILE A 118 21.66 29.95 -9.48
CA ILE A 118 20.21 30.01 -9.65
C ILE A 118 19.58 29.30 -8.45
N SER A 119 18.55 29.91 -7.85
CA SER A 119 17.75 29.28 -6.79
C SER A 119 16.35 28.98 -7.28
N VAL A 120 15.80 27.84 -6.87
CA VAL A 120 14.44 27.42 -7.22
C VAL A 120 13.64 27.07 -5.98
N PHE A 121 12.36 27.41 -5.99
CA PHE A 121 11.46 27.23 -4.86
C PHE A 121 10.14 26.63 -5.32
N LEU A 122 9.56 25.79 -4.47
CA LEU A 122 8.21 25.30 -4.60
C LEU A 122 7.40 25.73 -3.38
N ARG A 123 6.22 26.29 -3.61
CA ARG A 123 5.31 26.71 -2.56
C ARG A 123 3.92 26.12 -2.79
N LEU A 124 3.31 25.56 -1.76
CA LEU A 124 1.90 25.22 -1.76
C LEU A 124 1.08 26.50 -1.53
N ILE A 125 0.18 26.83 -2.44
CA ILE A 125 -0.59 28.08 -2.44
C ILE A 125 -2.10 27.90 -2.24
N ASP A 126 -2.55 26.68 -1.99
CA ASP A 126 -3.96 26.42 -1.67
C ASP A 126 -4.40 27.15 -0.40
N THR A 127 -5.52 27.86 -0.52
CA THR A 127 -6.11 28.66 0.56
C THR A 127 -7.23 27.95 1.32
N ASN A 128 -7.79 26.89 0.75
CA ASN A 128 -9.00 26.22 1.27
C ASN A 128 -8.67 24.88 1.95
N LEU A 129 -7.62 24.85 2.77
CA LEU A 129 -7.20 23.65 3.49
C LEU A 129 -7.74 23.68 4.94
N PRO A 130 -8.14 22.52 5.51
CA PRO A 130 -8.69 22.45 6.87
C PRO A 130 -7.66 22.84 7.93
N ILE A 131 -8.11 23.25 9.13
CA ILE A 131 -7.20 23.51 10.24
C ILE A 131 -6.38 22.25 10.55
N GLY A 132 -5.06 22.40 10.71
CA GLY A 132 -4.14 21.28 10.96
C GLY A 132 -3.79 20.46 9.71
N TRP A 133 -4.05 20.98 8.50
CA TRP A 133 -3.69 20.30 7.26
C TRP A 133 -2.20 19.99 7.15
N GLU A 134 -1.92 18.86 6.50
CA GLU A 134 -0.58 18.45 6.12
C GLU A 134 -0.61 17.85 4.73
N VAL A 135 0.33 18.25 3.88
CA VAL A 135 0.53 17.69 2.55
C VAL A 135 1.94 17.14 2.49
N HIS A 136 2.05 15.84 2.25
CA HIS A 136 3.33 15.18 2.03
C HIS A 136 3.56 15.08 0.53
N ALA A 137 4.67 15.62 0.04
CA ALA A 137 4.96 15.63 -1.39
C ALA A 137 6.44 15.42 -1.66
N ILE A 138 6.72 14.71 -2.75
CA ILE A 138 8.04 14.65 -3.37
C ILE A 138 8.02 15.64 -4.53
N PHE A 139 9.05 16.46 -4.68
CA PHE A 139 9.19 17.29 -5.87
C PHE A 139 10.58 17.17 -6.48
N THR A 140 10.65 17.38 -7.78
CA THR A 140 11.91 17.34 -8.53
C THR A 140 11.94 18.50 -9.51
N PHE A 141 13.05 19.24 -9.51
CA PHE A 141 13.30 20.32 -10.46
C PHE A 141 14.27 19.86 -11.55
N PHE A 142 13.95 20.21 -12.79
CA PHE A 142 14.71 19.84 -13.97
C PHE A 142 15.24 21.06 -14.70
N LEU A 143 16.44 20.91 -15.25
CA LEU A 143 17.04 21.86 -16.17
C LEU A 143 17.28 21.17 -17.51
N TYR A 144 16.87 21.80 -18.61
CA TYR A 144 16.99 21.21 -19.93
C TYR A 144 18.37 21.48 -20.54
N ASP A 145 19.12 20.42 -20.81
CA ASP A 145 20.33 20.41 -21.62
C ASP A 145 19.91 20.34 -23.10
N GLN A 146 19.96 21.49 -23.76
CA GLN A 146 19.51 21.66 -25.15
C GLN A 146 20.46 21.03 -26.17
N ILE A 147 21.69 20.71 -25.80
CA ILE A 147 22.67 20.08 -26.70
C ILE A 147 22.44 18.57 -26.74
N ARG A 148 22.15 17.98 -25.59
CA ARG A 148 21.91 16.53 -25.45
C ARG A 148 20.43 16.17 -25.51
N GLU A 149 19.55 17.17 -25.59
CA GLU A 149 18.09 17.03 -25.61
C GLU A 149 17.56 16.25 -24.39
N GLN A 150 18.10 16.57 -23.21
CA GLN A 150 17.85 15.83 -21.97
C GLN A 150 17.55 16.74 -20.79
N TYR A 151 16.74 16.24 -19.86
CA TYR A 151 16.45 16.90 -18.59
C TYR A 151 17.39 16.39 -17.50
N VAL A 152 17.94 17.33 -16.73
CA VAL A 152 18.93 17.06 -15.70
C VAL A 152 18.38 17.44 -14.32
N THR A 153 18.61 16.58 -13.31
CA THR A 153 18.26 16.83 -11.89
C THR A 153 19.36 16.32 -10.96
N SER A 154 19.43 16.89 -9.74
CA SER A 154 20.23 16.36 -8.63
C SER A 154 19.57 15.13 -8.00
N GLN A 155 20.39 14.19 -7.49
CA GLN A 155 19.96 12.93 -6.88
C GLN A 155 19.22 13.09 -5.54
N ASP A 156 19.42 14.23 -4.84
CA ASP A 156 18.88 14.47 -3.49
C ASP A 156 17.38 14.84 -3.44
N ASN A 157 16.67 14.79 -4.57
CA ASN A 157 15.28 15.26 -4.69
C ASN A 157 14.21 14.19 -4.35
N ALA A 158 14.60 13.06 -3.77
CA ALA A 158 13.68 11.93 -3.51
C ALA A 158 13.04 11.95 -2.09
N ASN A 159 13.31 12.96 -1.28
CA ASN A 159 12.75 13.03 0.08
C ASN A 159 11.28 13.44 0.06
N VAL A 160 10.46 12.76 0.87
CA VAL A 160 9.08 13.20 1.14
C VAL A 160 9.13 14.41 2.04
N LEU A 161 8.64 15.54 1.55
CA LEU A 161 8.63 16.80 2.28
C LEU A 161 7.23 17.10 2.81
N ARG A 162 7.18 17.55 4.06
CA ARG A 162 5.95 17.94 4.74
C ARG A 162 5.68 19.43 4.53
N PHE A 163 4.55 19.73 3.94
CA PHE A 163 3.97 21.07 3.84
C PHE A 163 2.87 21.19 4.88
N HIS A 164 2.83 22.31 5.60
CA HIS A 164 1.80 22.61 6.59
C HIS A 164 1.66 24.13 6.74
N ALA A 165 0.68 24.58 7.54
CA ALA A 165 0.34 26.00 7.68
C ALA A 165 1.54 26.92 8.03
N MET A 166 2.55 26.41 8.74
CA MET A 166 3.76 27.17 9.11
C MET A 166 4.94 26.94 8.15
N LYS A 167 4.86 25.97 7.24
CA LYS A 167 5.90 25.65 6.26
C LYS A 167 5.28 25.27 4.92
N THR A 168 4.89 26.28 4.16
CA THR A 168 4.28 26.13 2.84
C THR A 168 5.29 26.13 1.70
N LYS A 169 6.58 26.40 1.97
CA LYS A 169 7.61 26.64 0.96
C LYS A 169 8.87 25.81 1.23
N TRP A 170 9.41 25.20 0.18
CA TRP A 170 10.67 24.48 0.16
C TRP A 170 11.52 24.94 -1.03
N SER A 171 12.84 24.71 -0.97
CA SER A 171 13.79 25.32 -1.90
C SER A 171 15.04 24.50 -2.13
N ILE A 172 15.63 24.67 -3.32
CA ILE A 172 17.03 24.36 -3.57
C ILE A 172 17.75 25.70 -3.78
N ILE A 173 18.39 26.18 -2.71
CA ILE A 173 19.04 27.50 -2.69
C ILE A 173 20.19 27.56 -3.70
N LYS A 174 20.99 26.50 -3.80
CA LYS A 174 22.09 26.38 -4.77
C LYS A 174 21.75 25.33 -5.82
N TYR A 175 20.78 25.62 -6.68
CA TYR A 175 20.28 24.65 -7.65
C TYR A 175 21.29 24.37 -8.77
N ILE A 176 21.82 25.43 -9.38
CA ILE A 176 22.92 25.34 -10.34
C ILE A 176 23.79 26.59 -10.21
N ASP A 177 25.11 26.43 -10.21
CA ASP A 177 26.01 27.57 -10.19
C ASP A 177 25.96 28.32 -11.52
N LEU A 178 26.04 29.64 -11.46
CA LEU A 178 25.91 30.49 -12.64
C LEU A 178 27.03 30.26 -13.65
N LYS A 179 28.21 29.82 -13.21
CA LYS A 179 29.33 29.52 -14.12
C LYS A 179 29.00 28.30 -14.98
N THR A 180 28.57 27.20 -14.38
CA THR A 180 28.12 25.98 -15.05
C THR A 180 26.91 26.24 -15.93
N PHE A 181 25.93 27.02 -15.44
CA PHE A 181 24.74 27.38 -16.21
C PHE A 181 25.07 28.19 -17.47
N ASN A 182 25.99 29.17 -17.37
CA ASN A 182 26.38 30.03 -18.48
C ASN A 182 27.44 29.42 -19.41
N ASP A 183 28.09 28.32 -19.02
CA ASP A 183 29.01 27.60 -19.90
C ASP A 183 28.24 26.94 -21.05
N SER A 184 28.46 27.46 -22.25
CA SER A 184 27.80 26.99 -23.48
C SER A 184 27.99 25.49 -23.75
N SER A 185 29.06 24.85 -23.24
CA SER A 185 29.29 23.42 -23.43
C SER A 185 28.35 22.52 -22.63
N ASN A 186 27.71 23.07 -21.59
CA ASN A 186 26.74 22.35 -20.75
C ASN A 186 25.32 22.35 -21.34
N GLY A 187 25.03 23.21 -22.33
CA GLY A 187 23.75 23.20 -23.06
C GLY A 187 22.55 23.77 -22.31
N PHE A 188 22.72 24.30 -21.10
CA PHE A 188 21.62 24.84 -20.30
C PHE A 188 21.13 26.21 -20.79
N LEU A 189 22.03 27.05 -21.27
CA LEU A 189 21.74 28.35 -21.87
C LEU A 189 22.25 28.39 -23.32
N VAL A 190 21.35 28.27 -24.28
CA VAL A 190 21.66 28.27 -25.72
C VAL A 190 20.91 29.43 -26.38
N ASN A 191 21.63 30.27 -27.13
CA ASN A 191 21.07 31.47 -27.78
C ASN A 191 20.30 32.39 -26.80
N GLY A 192 20.75 32.48 -25.55
CA GLY A 192 20.10 33.28 -24.50
C GLY A 192 18.81 32.68 -23.93
N SER A 193 18.40 31.49 -24.42
CA SER A 193 17.23 30.75 -23.97
C SER A 193 17.60 29.57 -23.06
N CYS A 194 16.76 29.29 -22.06
CA CYS A 194 16.87 28.12 -21.19
C CYS A 194 15.47 27.56 -20.86
N ALA A 195 15.41 26.33 -20.34
CA ALA A 195 14.15 25.75 -19.88
C ALA A 195 14.28 25.01 -18.55
N PHE A 196 13.33 25.27 -17.66
CA PHE A 196 13.17 24.63 -16.36
C PHE A 196 11.91 23.76 -16.38
N GLY A 197 11.88 22.71 -15.58
CA GLY A 197 10.64 21.99 -15.31
C GLY A 197 10.53 21.52 -13.87
N ALA A 198 9.32 21.09 -13.50
CA ALA A 198 9.05 20.55 -12.18
C ALA A 198 8.08 19.37 -12.25
N GLU A 199 8.28 18.45 -11.31
CA GLU A 199 7.33 17.38 -10.99
C GLU A 199 7.01 17.44 -9.51
N VAL A 200 5.74 17.25 -9.16
CA VAL A 200 5.27 17.18 -7.78
C VAL A 200 4.35 15.98 -7.64
N PHE A 201 4.69 15.06 -6.76
CA PHE A 201 3.90 13.88 -6.44
C PHE A 201 3.44 13.95 -5.00
N VAL A 202 2.14 14.13 -4.79
CA VAL A 202 1.55 14.14 -3.45
C VAL A 202 1.36 12.71 -2.96
N VAL A 203 1.95 12.43 -1.80
CA VAL A 203 1.90 11.14 -1.12
C VAL A 203 0.60 11.09 -0.31
N LYS A 204 -0.33 10.25 -0.75
CA LYS A 204 -1.55 9.92 0.00
C LYS A 204 -1.34 8.58 0.71
N ASN A 205 -1.27 8.60 2.03
CA ASN A 205 -1.15 7.37 2.82
C ASN A 205 -2.50 6.66 2.90
N THR A 206 -2.78 5.77 1.95
CA THR A 206 -3.91 4.83 2.01
C THR A 206 -3.41 3.46 2.46
N ILE A 207 -2.77 3.41 3.62
CA ILE A 207 -2.23 2.16 4.18
C ILE A 207 -3.42 1.24 4.43
N LYS A 208 -3.39 0.06 3.83
CA LYS A 208 -4.28 -1.05 4.19
C LYS A 208 -3.50 -1.95 5.12
N GLY A 209 -3.81 -1.90 6.41
CA GLY A 209 -3.18 -2.73 7.41
C GLY A 209 -3.88 -4.08 7.50
N GLU A 210 -3.13 -5.17 7.62
CA GLU A 210 -3.67 -6.47 7.99
C GLU A 210 -2.95 -7.00 9.23
N CYS A 211 -3.72 -7.49 10.20
CA CYS A 211 -3.20 -8.13 11.40
C CYS A 211 -3.58 -9.61 11.38
N LEU A 212 -2.58 -10.50 11.31
CA LEU A 212 -2.76 -11.94 11.41
C LEU A 212 -2.58 -12.38 12.86
N THR A 213 -3.63 -12.94 13.46
CA THR A 213 -3.56 -13.63 14.75
C THR A 213 -3.60 -15.13 14.51
N MET A 214 -2.52 -15.82 14.86
CA MET A 214 -2.46 -17.29 14.82
C MET A 214 -3.23 -17.87 16.00
N ILE A 215 -3.96 -18.96 15.75
CA ILE A 215 -4.66 -19.73 16.78
C ILE A 215 -3.67 -20.79 17.29
N GLU A 216 -3.40 -20.78 18.60
CA GLU A 216 -2.44 -21.70 19.23
C GLU A 216 -2.82 -23.17 19.03
N ASP A 217 -4.10 -23.48 19.18
CA ASP A 217 -4.69 -24.80 18.92
C ASP A 217 -5.64 -24.73 17.71
N PRO A 218 -5.15 -24.97 16.48
CA PRO A 218 -5.96 -24.86 15.28
C PRO A 218 -7.19 -25.75 15.33
N ILE A 219 -8.34 -25.18 14.95
CA ILE A 219 -9.61 -25.90 14.93
C ILE A 219 -9.60 -26.86 13.75
N LYS A 220 -9.45 -28.15 14.04
CA LYS A 220 -9.45 -29.22 13.03
C LYS A 220 -10.88 -29.66 12.72
N CYS A 221 -11.25 -29.60 11.45
CA CYS A 221 -12.56 -29.95 10.95
C CYS A 221 -12.44 -31.01 9.87
N THR A 222 -13.35 -31.98 9.87
CA THR A 222 -13.46 -32.97 8.81
C THR A 222 -14.91 -33.15 8.44
N ASN A 223 -15.21 -33.14 7.15
CA ASN A 223 -16.53 -33.53 6.66
C ASN A 223 -16.41 -34.43 5.43
N THR A 224 -17.33 -35.38 5.33
CA THR A 224 -17.41 -36.36 4.26
C THR A 224 -18.73 -36.22 3.54
N TRP A 225 -18.66 -36.04 2.24
CA TRP A 225 -19.80 -35.89 1.34
C TRP A 225 -19.88 -37.08 0.38
N LYS A 226 -20.93 -37.89 0.53
CA LYS A 226 -21.26 -38.98 -0.38
C LYS A 226 -22.23 -38.47 -1.45
N ILE A 227 -21.86 -38.65 -2.70
CA ILE A 227 -22.66 -38.32 -3.88
C ILE A 227 -23.08 -39.63 -4.53
N GLY A 228 -24.37 -39.95 -4.50
CA GLY A 228 -24.95 -41.03 -5.31
C GLY A 228 -25.47 -40.49 -6.64
N ASP A 229 -25.80 -41.39 -7.56
CA ASP A 229 -26.28 -41.07 -8.91
C ASP A 229 -25.42 -39.99 -9.60
N PHE A 230 -24.09 -40.11 -9.48
CA PHE A 230 -23.14 -39.10 -9.93
C PHE A 230 -23.33 -38.78 -11.42
N SER A 231 -23.63 -39.77 -12.23
CA SER A 231 -23.91 -39.62 -13.66
C SER A 231 -25.12 -38.74 -13.96
N ALA A 232 -26.04 -38.56 -13.01
CA ALA A 232 -27.21 -37.69 -13.15
C ALA A 232 -26.90 -36.20 -12.89
N ILE A 233 -25.69 -35.86 -12.40
CA ILE A 233 -25.29 -34.46 -12.20
C ILE A 233 -25.04 -33.83 -13.58
N THR A 234 -25.99 -32.99 -13.99
CA THR A 234 -25.95 -32.27 -15.27
C THR A 234 -25.39 -30.86 -15.14
N GLN A 235 -25.30 -30.32 -13.92
CA GLN A 235 -24.75 -29.00 -13.67
C GLN A 235 -23.22 -29.04 -13.69
N ASP A 236 -22.60 -27.99 -14.23
CA ASP A 236 -21.14 -27.84 -14.24
C ASP A 236 -20.55 -27.76 -12.82
N ARG A 237 -21.35 -27.31 -11.85
CA ARG A 237 -20.99 -27.12 -10.46
C ARG A 237 -22.02 -27.79 -9.56
N HIS A 238 -21.54 -28.57 -8.60
CA HIS A 238 -22.38 -29.17 -7.56
C HIS A 238 -21.74 -28.94 -6.19
N ALA A 239 -22.55 -28.73 -5.16
CA ALA A 239 -22.07 -28.41 -3.81
C ALA A 239 -22.75 -29.28 -2.76
N SER A 240 -22.01 -29.59 -1.70
CA SER A 240 -22.54 -30.26 -0.52
C SER A 240 -23.58 -29.39 0.18
N GLN A 241 -24.35 -30.01 1.09
CA GLN A 241 -25.04 -29.24 2.11
C GLN A 241 -24.03 -28.43 2.94
N PRO A 242 -24.38 -27.22 3.38
CA PRO A 242 -23.54 -26.44 4.29
C PRO A 242 -23.31 -27.19 5.60
N PHE A 243 -22.13 -27.02 6.18
CA PHE A 243 -21.76 -27.64 7.45
C PHE A 243 -20.87 -26.72 8.28
N PHE A 244 -20.88 -26.92 9.59
CA PHE A 244 -20.01 -26.17 10.50
C PHE A 244 -18.60 -26.77 10.55
N GLY A 245 -17.60 -25.89 10.50
CA GLY A 245 -16.21 -26.19 10.79
C GLY A 245 -15.64 -25.08 11.66
N GLY A 246 -15.52 -25.35 12.96
CA GLY A 246 -15.45 -24.31 13.98
C GLY A 246 -16.74 -23.50 14.00
N ASP A 247 -16.60 -22.18 14.10
CA ASP A 247 -17.74 -21.24 14.10
C ASP A 247 -18.19 -20.83 12.69
N TYR A 248 -17.56 -21.39 11.66
CA TYR A 248 -17.75 -20.98 10.28
C TYR A 248 -18.51 -22.05 9.47
N ILE A 249 -19.26 -21.58 8.48
CA ILE A 249 -20.05 -22.43 7.60
C ILE A 249 -19.26 -22.69 6.32
N TRP A 250 -19.17 -23.97 5.93
CA TRP A 250 -18.38 -24.44 4.80
C TRP A 250 -19.22 -25.28 3.85
N LYS A 251 -18.75 -25.39 2.61
CA LYS A 251 -19.27 -26.28 1.57
C LYS A 251 -18.12 -26.94 0.84
N ILE A 252 -18.30 -28.21 0.48
CA ILE A 252 -17.45 -28.89 -0.50
C ILE A 252 -18.09 -28.66 -1.87
N VAL A 253 -17.28 -28.26 -2.86
CA VAL A 253 -17.75 -27.97 -4.21
C VAL A 253 -17.00 -28.87 -5.19
N ILE A 254 -17.74 -29.53 -6.07
CA ILE A 254 -17.20 -30.31 -7.17
C ILE A 254 -17.64 -29.70 -8.50
N TYR A 255 -16.72 -29.70 -9.46
CA TYR A 255 -17.03 -29.54 -10.87
C TYR A 255 -16.83 -30.89 -11.56
N PRO A 256 -17.92 -31.65 -11.85
CA PRO A 256 -17.82 -33.02 -12.35
C PRO A 256 -17.10 -33.14 -13.70
N ASN A 257 -17.13 -32.09 -14.52
CA ASN A 257 -16.45 -32.01 -15.80
C ASN A 257 -15.30 -30.98 -15.78
N GLY A 258 -14.87 -30.56 -14.59
CA GLY A 258 -13.72 -29.68 -14.42
C GLY A 258 -14.04 -28.19 -14.42
N PHE A 259 -13.08 -27.39 -14.00
CA PHE A 259 -13.13 -25.94 -13.92
C PHE A 259 -11.76 -25.36 -14.28
N GLY A 260 -11.73 -24.20 -14.92
CA GLY A 260 -10.49 -23.52 -15.32
C GLY A 260 -9.58 -24.43 -16.16
N GLU A 261 -8.34 -24.62 -15.70
CA GLU A 261 -7.33 -25.46 -16.38
C GLU A 261 -7.74 -26.93 -16.53
N GLY A 262 -8.62 -27.44 -15.65
CA GLY A 262 -9.09 -28.83 -15.69
C GLY A 262 -10.36 -29.04 -16.50
N ASN A 263 -10.89 -27.99 -17.15
CA ASN A 263 -12.17 -28.07 -17.85
C ASN A 263 -12.16 -29.14 -18.96
N GLY A 264 -13.13 -30.04 -18.95
CA GLY A 264 -13.28 -31.17 -19.86
C GLY A 264 -12.30 -32.33 -19.66
N THR A 265 -11.32 -32.22 -18.77
CA THR A 265 -10.22 -33.19 -18.63
C THR A 265 -10.13 -33.80 -17.23
N ASN A 266 -10.49 -33.04 -16.20
CA ASN A 266 -10.40 -33.44 -14.80
C ASN A 266 -11.72 -33.21 -14.06
N ILE A 267 -11.95 -33.92 -12.97
CA ILE A 267 -12.82 -33.42 -11.90
C ILE A 267 -12.05 -32.32 -11.15
N SER A 268 -12.76 -31.29 -10.70
CA SER A 268 -12.18 -30.25 -9.84
C SER A 268 -12.87 -30.23 -8.48
N LEU A 269 -12.11 -30.04 -7.40
CA LEU A 269 -12.63 -30.00 -6.04
C LEU A 269 -12.19 -28.72 -5.33
N PHE A 270 -13.12 -28.09 -4.61
CA PHE A 270 -12.89 -26.86 -3.85
C PHE A 270 -13.54 -26.95 -2.47
N LEU A 271 -12.91 -26.31 -1.50
CA LEU A 271 -13.49 -25.95 -0.22
C LEU A 271 -13.98 -24.50 -0.32
N GLN A 272 -15.19 -24.24 0.15
CA GLN A 272 -15.81 -22.91 0.05
C GLN A 272 -16.28 -22.46 1.43
N LEU A 273 -15.88 -21.25 1.82
CA LEU A 273 -16.37 -20.57 3.02
C LEU A 273 -17.68 -19.85 2.69
N ASP A 274 -18.69 -19.96 3.55
CA ASP A 274 -19.87 -19.12 3.52
C ASP A 274 -19.59 -17.84 4.34
N THR A 275 -19.38 -16.73 3.63
CA THR A 275 -18.97 -15.46 4.25
C THR A 275 -20.02 -14.87 5.17
N SER A 276 -21.27 -15.35 5.15
CA SER A 276 -22.28 -14.93 6.14
C SER A 276 -21.92 -15.34 7.57
N SER A 277 -21.03 -16.33 7.72
CA SER A 277 -20.51 -16.78 9.02
C SER A 277 -19.22 -16.04 9.44
N LEU A 278 -18.69 -15.17 8.58
CA LEU A 278 -17.43 -14.48 8.82
C LEU A 278 -17.69 -13.07 9.39
N PRO A 279 -17.02 -12.66 10.49
CA PRO A 279 -17.11 -11.29 10.97
C PRO A 279 -16.68 -10.27 9.89
N PRO A 280 -17.28 -9.07 9.85
CA PRO A 280 -16.90 -8.03 8.88
C PRO A 280 -15.40 -7.72 8.92
N ASN A 281 -14.82 -7.43 7.75
CA ASN A 281 -13.40 -7.08 7.59
C ASN A 281 -12.41 -8.15 8.13
N THR A 282 -12.84 -9.40 8.18
CA THR A 282 -11.96 -10.52 8.57
C THR A 282 -11.73 -11.50 7.44
N LYS A 283 -10.66 -12.30 7.58
CA LYS A 283 -10.32 -13.43 6.70
C LYS A 283 -9.81 -14.59 7.54
N LEU A 284 -9.91 -15.80 7.02
CA LEU A 284 -9.39 -16.99 7.68
C LEU A 284 -8.17 -17.51 6.94
N PHE A 285 -7.07 -17.73 7.66
CA PHE A 285 -5.94 -18.48 7.14
C PHE A 285 -6.14 -19.97 7.46
N VAL A 286 -6.21 -20.80 6.43
CA VAL A 286 -6.67 -22.19 6.56
C VAL A 286 -5.77 -23.14 5.79
N ASN A 287 -5.35 -24.22 6.46
CA ASN A 287 -4.79 -25.41 5.81
C ASN A 287 -5.93 -26.37 5.48
N TYR A 288 -5.92 -26.97 4.29
CA TYR A 288 -6.95 -27.94 3.92
C TYR A 288 -6.40 -29.07 3.05
N VAL A 289 -7.05 -30.21 3.15
CA VAL A 289 -6.86 -31.41 2.35
C VAL A 289 -8.20 -31.81 1.77
N LEU A 290 -8.27 -31.94 0.45
CA LEU A 290 -9.43 -32.51 -0.23
C LEU A 290 -9.05 -33.92 -0.69
N ARG A 291 -9.94 -34.87 -0.41
CA ARG A 291 -9.75 -36.27 -0.74
C ARG A 291 -10.91 -36.82 -1.51
N LEU A 292 -10.61 -37.74 -2.42
CA LEU A 292 -11.56 -38.65 -3.00
C LEU A 292 -11.28 -40.04 -2.44
N LYS A 293 -12.26 -40.59 -1.74
CA LYS A 293 -12.09 -41.85 -1.02
C LYS A 293 -12.07 -43.01 -2.00
N HIS A 294 -11.14 -43.93 -1.79
CA HIS A 294 -11.14 -45.18 -2.52
C HIS A 294 -12.08 -46.18 -1.83
N GLN A 295 -13.08 -46.70 -2.55
CA GLN A 295 -14.21 -47.41 -1.94
C GLN A 295 -14.06 -48.95 -1.88
N ILE A 296 -12.94 -49.49 -2.38
CA ILE A 296 -12.65 -50.93 -2.32
C ILE A 296 -11.56 -51.21 -1.26
N ASN A 297 -10.27 -51.27 -1.62
CA ASN A 297 -9.14 -51.52 -0.69
C ASN A 297 -7.85 -50.75 -1.06
N GLY A 298 -7.99 -49.68 -1.85
CA GLY A 298 -6.89 -48.85 -2.32
C GLY A 298 -6.68 -47.60 -1.45
N LYS A 299 -5.68 -46.79 -1.81
CA LYS A 299 -5.38 -45.53 -1.14
C LYS A 299 -6.28 -44.41 -1.66
N ASP A 300 -6.76 -43.56 -0.76
CA ASP A 300 -7.43 -42.31 -1.11
C ASP A 300 -6.54 -41.44 -2.01
N PHE A 301 -7.17 -40.67 -2.89
CA PHE A 301 -6.48 -39.65 -3.65
C PHE A 301 -6.68 -38.31 -2.97
N GLU A 302 -5.58 -37.66 -2.57
CA GLU A 302 -5.62 -36.42 -1.81
C GLU A 302 -4.74 -35.33 -2.42
N GLN A 303 -5.18 -34.09 -2.27
CA GLN A 303 -4.35 -32.90 -2.47
C GLN A 303 -4.51 -31.94 -1.31
N LYS A 304 -3.43 -31.26 -0.94
CA LYS A 304 -3.34 -30.37 0.21
C LYS A 304 -2.83 -29.00 -0.19
N ALA A 305 -3.34 -27.97 0.46
CA ALA A 305 -2.92 -26.59 0.26
C ALA A 305 -3.25 -25.75 1.49
N ASN A 306 -2.81 -24.50 1.47
CA ASN A 306 -3.18 -23.49 2.44
C ASN A 306 -3.60 -22.22 1.71
N ASN A 307 -4.63 -21.53 2.20
CA ASN A 307 -5.13 -20.31 1.57
C ASN A 307 -5.79 -19.37 2.58
N VAL A 308 -6.02 -18.13 2.14
CA VAL A 308 -6.80 -17.13 2.87
C VAL A 308 -8.23 -17.08 2.33
N PHE A 309 -9.20 -17.39 3.17
CA PHE A 309 -10.63 -17.39 2.84
C PHE A 309 -11.27 -16.09 3.32
N PHE A 310 -11.82 -15.32 2.39
CA PHE A 310 -12.43 -14.01 2.65
C PHE A 310 -13.61 -13.67 1.73
N SER A 311 -13.89 -14.55 0.78
CA SER A 311 -14.98 -14.40 -0.17
C SER A 311 -15.70 -15.73 -0.29
N SER A 312 -16.89 -15.70 -0.89
CA SER A 312 -17.59 -16.93 -1.25
C SER A 312 -16.92 -17.66 -2.41
N ASN A 313 -15.82 -17.17 -2.99
CA ASN A 313 -15.03 -17.96 -3.91
C ASN A 313 -14.29 -19.06 -3.14
N GLY A 314 -14.47 -20.31 -3.55
CA GLY A 314 -13.79 -21.45 -2.94
C GLY A 314 -12.33 -21.57 -3.38
N TRP A 315 -11.50 -22.17 -2.54
CA TRP A 315 -10.12 -22.55 -2.85
C TRP A 315 -10.02 -24.06 -3.05
N GLY A 316 -9.24 -24.50 -4.03
CA GLY A 316 -9.25 -25.88 -4.45
C GLY A 316 -8.30 -26.18 -5.60
N PHE A 317 -8.61 -27.26 -6.31
CA PHE A 317 -7.74 -27.84 -7.31
C PHE A 317 -8.52 -27.98 -8.63
N PRO A 318 -8.33 -27.04 -9.58
CA PRO A 318 -8.87 -27.14 -10.93
C PRO A 318 -8.56 -28.48 -11.60
N THR A 319 -7.36 -29.01 -11.41
CA THR A 319 -6.89 -30.27 -12.00
C THR A 319 -6.83 -31.40 -10.97
N PHE A 320 -7.86 -31.59 -10.15
CA PHE A 320 -7.82 -32.52 -9.02
C PHE A 320 -7.51 -33.97 -9.42
N MET A 321 -8.34 -34.57 -10.29
CA MET A 321 -8.10 -35.92 -10.83
C MET A 321 -8.60 -36.00 -12.26
N SER A 322 -7.87 -36.66 -13.17
CA SER A 322 -8.33 -36.81 -14.56
C SER A 322 -9.63 -37.61 -14.64
N LEU A 323 -10.54 -37.22 -15.53
CA LEU A 323 -11.82 -37.91 -15.73
C LEU A 323 -11.61 -39.37 -16.13
N ALA A 324 -10.59 -39.65 -16.95
CA ALA A 324 -10.21 -41.00 -17.34
C ALA A 324 -9.83 -41.87 -16.14
N LYS A 325 -9.11 -41.31 -15.15
CA LYS A 325 -8.77 -42.04 -13.91
C LYS A 325 -9.98 -42.18 -13.00
N PHE A 326 -10.79 -41.13 -12.88
CA PHE A 326 -11.96 -41.10 -11.99
C PHE A 326 -13.05 -42.10 -12.41
N LYS A 327 -13.39 -42.16 -13.70
CA LYS A 327 -14.49 -42.98 -14.24
C LYS A 327 -14.13 -44.46 -14.41
N ARG A 328 -12.87 -44.83 -14.19
CA ARG A 328 -12.39 -46.21 -14.30
C ARG A 328 -12.86 -47.03 -13.11
N LEU A 329 -13.69 -48.06 -13.38
CA LEU A 329 -14.30 -48.91 -12.35
C LEU A 329 -13.26 -49.60 -11.46
N ASP A 330 -12.11 -50.00 -12.02
CA ASP A 330 -11.02 -50.66 -11.30
C ASP A 330 -10.26 -49.73 -10.34
N ASN A 331 -10.41 -48.42 -10.48
CA ASN A 331 -9.77 -47.43 -9.60
C ASN A 331 -10.59 -47.12 -8.33
N GLY A 332 -11.81 -47.66 -8.18
CA GLY A 332 -12.58 -47.63 -6.93
C GLY A 332 -13.03 -46.25 -6.42
N PHE A 333 -12.83 -45.16 -7.17
CA PHE A 333 -13.22 -43.80 -6.77
C PHE A 333 -14.67 -43.46 -7.11
N LEU A 334 -15.19 -43.98 -8.23
CA LEU A 334 -16.59 -43.96 -8.61
C LEU A 334 -17.10 -45.40 -8.68
N LEU A 335 -17.80 -45.85 -7.63
CA LEU A 335 -18.28 -47.21 -7.47
C LEU A 335 -19.81 -47.19 -7.39
N ASN A 336 -20.49 -47.99 -8.22
CA ASN A 336 -21.96 -48.01 -8.31
C ASN A 336 -22.55 -46.60 -8.44
N ASP A 337 -21.99 -45.82 -9.38
CA ASP A 337 -22.33 -44.42 -9.63
C ASP A 337 -22.28 -43.51 -8.39
N THR A 338 -21.48 -43.90 -7.40
CA THR A 338 -21.33 -43.19 -6.13
C THR A 338 -19.87 -42.81 -5.93
N CYS A 339 -19.60 -41.56 -5.54
CA CYS A 339 -18.28 -41.13 -5.07
C CYS A 339 -18.37 -40.53 -3.67
N ILE A 340 -17.27 -40.62 -2.91
CA ILE A 340 -17.17 -40.06 -1.56
C ILE A 340 -16.01 -39.08 -1.53
N ILE A 341 -16.31 -37.82 -1.20
CA ILE A 341 -15.34 -36.74 -1.07
C ILE A 341 -15.19 -36.41 0.40
N GLU A 342 -13.98 -36.18 0.87
CA GLU A 342 -13.69 -35.74 2.23
C GLU A 342 -12.93 -34.42 2.17
N ALA A 343 -13.33 -33.46 2.99
CA ALA A 343 -12.57 -32.24 3.24
C ALA A 343 -12.12 -32.26 4.70
N GLN A 344 -10.81 -32.21 4.90
CA GLN A 344 -10.19 -31.99 6.20
C GLN A 344 -9.52 -30.62 6.17
N PHE A 345 -9.73 -29.78 7.17
CA PHE A 345 -9.08 -28.47 7.23
C PHE A 345 -8.85 -28.00 8.66
N GLU A 346 -7.90 -27.09 8.82
CA GLU A 346 -7.51 -26.48 10.07
C GLU A 346 -7.56 -24.97 9.91
N VAL A 347 -8.38 -24.29 10.72
CA VAL A 347 -8.36 -22.82 10.78
C VAL A 347 -7.16 -22.42 11.65
N LEU A 348 -6.14 -21.86 11.00
CA LEU A 348 -4.86 -21.53 11.62
C LEU A 348 -4.83 -20.12 12.20
N GLY A 349 -5.61 -19.19 11.65
CA GLY A 349 -5.56 -17.80 12.08
C GLY A 349 -6.67 -16.93 11.51
N LEU A 350 -6.90 -15.81 12.20
CA LEU A 350 -7.82 -14.76 11.81
C LEU A 350 -7.00 -13.55 11.32
N ILE A 351 -7.34 -13.02 10.16
CA ILE A 351 -6.75 -11.80 9.61
C ILE A 351 -7.78 -10.69 9.72
N LYS A 352 -7.46 -9.60 10.43
CA LYS A 352 -8.31 -8.39 10.51
C LYS A 352 -7.74 -7.29 9.61
N GLN A 353 -8.61 -6.64 8.84
CA GLN A 353 -8.25 -5.47 8.04
C GLN A 353 -8.56 -4.18 8.80
N HIS A 354 -7.60 -3.25 8.82
CA HIS A 354 -7.69 -1.94 9.45
C HIS A 354 -7.66 -0.81 8.41
#